data_AF-M3XL61-F1
#
_entry.id   AF-M3XL61-F1
#
_cell.length_a   1.000
_cell.length_b   1.000
_cell.length_c   1.000
_cell.angle_alpha   90.00
_cell.angle_beta   90.00
_cell.angle_gamma   90.00
#
_symmetry.space_group_name_H-M   'P 1'
#
loop_
_entity.id
_entity.type
_entity.pdbx_description
1 polymer ?
#
loop_
_entity_poly.entity_id
_entity_poly.type
_entity_poly.pdbx_seq_one_letter_code
_entity_poly.pdbx_strand_id
1 'polypeptide(L)'
;MSQKSLLEEISQWNEEMCQKELECVLPKLVSMYQCSDSWSEHIRVLKILTEMFMPHISVAEIGTFLSQVLPKAVKFFDELMDELSSQAEGLSSQNADLCTSFRNILQTMVQLLGILTGCVRNISALEETMAMENIHSLPFSVVHVLKSTFTHCKDIETVYSGRLHLVSDLLQSLFREAYSLQKQLMELLDRIVLELTAPEEEIVGMVTGKNSSPKCKFIICSRGPFSF
;
A
#
# COMPACT_ATOMS: atom_id res chain seq x y z
N MET A 1 7.28 22.78 19.09
CA MET A 1 7.94 21.46 19.25
C MET A 1 8.52 21.05 17.91
N SER A 2 9.67 20.38 17.88
CA SER A 2 10.26 19.90 16.63
C SER A 2 9.41 18.74 16.07
N GLN A 3 9.32 18.60 14.75
CA GLN A 3 8.62 17.47 14.10
C GLN A 3 9.14 16.11 14.59
N LYS A 4 10.45 16.00 14.82
CA LYS A 4 11.08 14.77 15.35
C LYS A 4 10.65 14.44 16.77
N SER A 5 10.53 15.44 17.66
CA SER A 5 10.10 15.20 19.05
C SER A 5 8.65 14.73 19.13
N LEU A 6 7.79 15.21 18.21
CA LEU A 6 6.39 14.77 18.14
C LEU A 6 6.27 13.30 17.74
N LEU A 7 7.01 12.86 16.71
CA LEU A 7 6.96 11.47 16.24
C LEU A 7 7.55 10.47 17.24
N GLU A 8 8.47 10.91 18.10
CA GLU A 8 9.00 10.08 19.20
C GLU A 8 7.98 9.95 20.32
N GLU A 9 7.34 11.04 20.71
CA GLU A 9 6.28 11.02 21.72
C GLU A 9 5.10 10.14 21.28
N ILE A 10 4.58 10.35 20.07
CA ILE A 10 3.45 9.57 19.53
C ILE A 10 3.77 8.08 19.46
N SER A 11 5.01 7.70 19.15
CA SER A 11 5.39 6.28 19.06
C SER A 11 5.30 5.52 20.39
N GLN A 12 5.17 6.23 21.52
CA GLN A 12 5.00 5.65 22.84
C GLN A 12 3.54 5.61 23.31
N TRP A 13 2.61 6.11 22.49
CA TRP A 13 1.20 6.19 22.87
C TRP A 13 0.54 4.82 22.83
N ASN A 14 -0.40 4.62 23.74
CA ASN A 14 -1.34 3.50 23.70
C ASN A 14 -2.56 3.86 22.85
N GLU A 15 -3.41 2.87 22.64
CA GLU A 15 -4.64 2.98 21.83
C GLU A 15 -5.58 4.10 22.33
N GLU A 16 -5.82 4.15 23.65
CA GLU A 16 -6.69 5.17 24.27
C GLU A 16 -6.20 6.60 24.03
N MET A 17 -4.88 6.82 24.13
CA MET A 17 -4.29 8.14 23.88
C MET A 17 -4.37 8.52 22.39
N CYS A 18 -4.14 7.56 21.48
CA CYS A 18 -4.28 7.79 20.05
C CYS A 18 -5.71 8.18 19.67
N GLN A 19 -6.70 7.51 20.26
CA GLN A 19 -8.11 7.83 20.06
C GLN A 19 -8.47 9.20 20.63
N LYS A 20 -8.02 9.53 21.84
CA LYS A 20 -8.32 10.80 22.51
C LYS A 20 -7.74 12.01 21.78
N GLU A 21 -6.51 11.89 21.28
CA GLU A 21 -5.79 12.99 20.62
C GLU A 21 -5.96 12.99 19.09
N LEU A 22 -6.78 12.07 18.55
CA LEU A 22 -6.99 11.86 17.11
C LEU A 22 -7.26 13.18 16.37
N GLU A 23 -8.27 13.94 16.79
CA GLU A 23 -8.67 15.19 16.12
C GLU A 23 -7.57 16.27 16.17
N CYS A 24 -6.75 16.29 17.21
CA CYS A 24 -5.71 17.29 17.42
C CYS A 24 -4.42 16.96 16.66
N VAL A 25 -4.12 15.66 16.50
CA VAL A 25 -2.82 15.17 16.02
C VAL A 25 -2.90 14.68 14.58
N LEU A 26 -4.01 14.07 14.16
CA LEU A 26 -4.17 13.55 12.81
C LEU A 26 -3.92 14.63 11.74
N PRO A 27 -4.49 15.86 11.82
CA PRO A 27 -4.22 16.89 10.82
C PRO A 27 -2.74 17.32 10.77
N LYS A 28 -2.05 17.31 11.93
CA LYS A 28 -0.63 17.64 12.01
C LYS A 28 0.22 16.54 11.38
N LEU A 29 -0.09 15.28 11.64
CA LEU A 29 0.59 14.14 11.03
C LEU A 29 0.37 14.09 9.52
N VAL A 30 -0.85 14.37 9.04
CA VAL A 30 -1.12 14.48 7.60
C VAL A 30 -0.31 15.62 6.99
N SER A 31 -0.26 16.80 7.62
CA SER A 31 0.57 17.93 7.17
C SER A 31 2.06 17.55 7.11
N MET A 32 2.59 16.91 8.15
CA MET A 32 3.96 16.40 8.18
C MET A 32 4.21 15.37 7.08
N TYR A 33 3.26 14.46 6.87
CA TYR A 33 3.32 13.47 5.81
C TYR A 33 3.36 14.14 4.43
N GLN A 34 2.58 15.20 4.19
CA GLN A 34 2.60 15.94 2.94
C GLN A 34 3.89 16.75 2.73
N CYS A 35 4.53 17.23 3.80
CA CYS A 35 5.77 18.00 3.73
C CYS A 35 7.06 17.18 3.92
N SER A 36 6.98 15.85 4.04
CA SER A 36 8.17 15.01 4.24
C SER A 36 9.12 15.07 3.03
N ASP A 37 10.38 15.46 3.27
CA ASP A 37 11.43 15.54 2.22
C ASP A 37 12.30 14.29 2.12
N SER A 38 12.27 13.40 3.13
CA SER A 38 13.06 12.17 3.15
C SER A 38 12.19 10.92 3.14
N TRP A 39 12.66 9.87 2.46
CA TRP A 39 11.98 8.59 2.32
C TRP A 39 11.77 7.87 3.66
N SER A 40 12.76 7.94 4.56
CA SER A 40 12.68 7.33 5.88
C SER A 40 11.65 8.01 6.77
N GLU A 41 11.57 9.34 6.71
CA GLU A 41 10.53 10.09 7.42
C GLU A 41 9.15 9.84 6.82
N HIS A 42 9.05 9.78 5.49
CA HIS A 42 7.81 9.46 4.79
C HIS A 42 7.23 8.11 5.28
N ILE A 43 8.04 7.05 5.27
CA ILE A 43 7.61 5.74 5.79
C ILE A 43 7.24 5.81 7.26
N ARG A 44 8.04 6.49 8.09
CA ARG A 44 7.78 6.58 9.54
C ARG A 44 6.43 7.25 9.82
N VAL A 45 6.16 8.38 9.19
CA VAL A 45 4.89 9.10 9.38
C VAL A 45 3.72 8.31 8.81
N LEU A 46 3.88 7.71 7.62
CA LEU A 46 2.85 6.87 7.01
C LEU A 46 2.48 5.69 7.90
N LYS A 47 3.48 5.03 8.50
CA LYS A 47 3.28 3.93 9.43
C LYS A 47 2.48 4.37 10.66
N ILE A 48 2.83 5.51 11.26
CA ILE A 48 2.08 6.07 12.40
C ILE A 48 0.63 6.36 12.00
N LEU A 49 0.42 7.04 10.87
CA LEU A 49 -0.92 7.38 10.37
C LEU A 49 -1.79 6.13 10.19
N THR A 50 -1.23 5.07 9.61
CA THR A 50 -1.97 3.87 9.19
C THR A 50 -2.08 2.78 10.25
N GLU A 51 -1.11 2.66 11.14
CA GLU A 51 -1.12 1.64 12.20
C GLU A 51 -1.69 2.16 13.52
N MET A 52 -1.43 3.43 13.88
CA MET A 52 -1.82 3.97 15.18
C MET A 52 -3.11 4.78 15.14
N PHE A 53 -3.36 5.54 14.07
CA PHE A 53 -4.51 6.45 14.02
C PHE A 53 -5.65 5.95 13.15
N MET A 54 -5.36 5.36 11.99
CA MET A 54 -6.37 4.85 11.07
C MET A 54 -7.40 3.91 11.73
N PRO A 55 -7.06 3.00 12.66
CA PRO A 55 -8.05 2.16 13.35
C PRO A 55 -9.09 2.95 14.18
N HIS A 56 -8.80 4.20 14.52
CA HIS A 56 -9.67 5.07 15.32
C HIS A 56 -10.49 6.05 14.48
N ILE A 57 -10.22 6.14 13.17
CA ILE A 57 -10.95 7.02 12.27
C ILE A 57 -12.32 6.43 12.01
N SER A 58 -13.35 7.29 12.10
CA SER A 58 -14.73 6.88 11.82
C SER A 58 -14.90 6.41 10.38
N VAL A 59 -15.85 5.49 10.14
CA VAL A 59 -16.16 4.99 8.80
C VAL A 59 -16.57 6.12 7.84
N ALA A 60 -17.20 7.18 8.35
CA ALA A 60 -17.56 8.36 7.56
C ALA A 60 -16.34 9.15 7.05
N GLU A 61 -15.24 9.15 7.80
CA GLU A 61 -14.04 9.94 7.50
C GLU A 61 -12.92 9.13 6.86
N ILE A 62 -12.98 7.80 6.93
CA ILE A 62 -11.93 6.90 6.42
C ILE A 62 -11.66 7.14 4.94
N GLY A 63 -12.69 7.37 4.13
CA GLY A 63 -12.54 7.65 2.71
C GLY A 63 -11.76 8.94 2.44
N THR A 64 -12.08 9.99 3.20
CA THR A 64 -11.38 11.28 3.15
C THR A 64 -9.92 11.11 3.56
N PHE A 65 -9.66 10.39 4.65
CA PHE A 65 -8.31 10.09 5.10
C PHE A 65 -7.49 9.34 4.03
N LEU A 66 -8.04 8.28 3.45
CA LEU A 66 -7.38 7.51 2.39
C LEU A 66 -7.09 8.36 1.15
N SER A 67 -8.02 9.24 0.77
CA SER A 67 -7.84 10.15 -0.37
C SER A 67 -6.71 11.17 -0.16
N GLN A 68 -6.38 11.50 1.09
CA GLN A 68 -5.27 12.40 1.42
C GLN A 68 -3.93 11.66 1.49
N VAL A 69 -3.93 10.44 2.02
CA VAL A 69 -2.70 9.68 2.29
C VAL A 69 -2.23 8.87 1.08
N LEU A 70 -3.13 8.15 0.42
CA LEU A 70 -2.75 7.18 -0.62
C LEU A 70 -2.10 7.79 -1.88
N PRO A 71 -2.53 8.94 -2.41
CA PRO A 71 -1.90 9.49 -3.61
C PRO A 71 -0.41 9.77 -3.42
N LYS A 72 -0.01 10.25 -2.24
CA LYS A 72 1.40 10.48 -1.92
C LYS A 72 2.15 9.15 -1.73
N ALA A 73 1.52 8.14 -1.12
CA ALA A 73 2.12 6.82 -0.97
C ALA A 73 2.37 6.14 -2.32
N VAL A 74 1.43 6.26 -3.27
CA VAL A 74 1.61 5.73 -4.64
C VAL A 74 2.72 6.47 -5.37
N LYS A 75 2.72 7.81 -5.33
CA LYS A 75 3.79 8.62 -5.93
C LYS A 75 5.16 8.25 -5.36
N PHE A 76 5.24 8.05 -4.05
CA PHE A 76 6.47 7.62 -3.39
C PHE A 76 6.91 6.21 -3.82
N PHE A 77 5.97 5.27 -4.00
CA PHE A 77 6.29 3.95 -4.57
C PHE A 77 6.86 4.06 -5.99
N ASP A 78 6.28 4.92 -6.83
CA ASP A 78 6.75 5.12 -8.20
C ASP A 78 8.14 5.74 -8.25
N GLU A 79 8.42 6.70 -7.37
CA GLU A 79 9.77 7.28 -7.20
C GLU A 79 10.82 6.22 -6.78
N LEU A 80 10.44 5.28 -5.90
CA LEU A 80 11.31 4.16 -5.52
C LEU A 80 11.55 3.21 -6.70
N MET A 81 10.52 2.92 -7.49
CA MET A 81 10.61 2.08 -8.69
C MET A 81 11.52 2.69 -9.75
N ASP A 82 11.40 4.00 -9.98
CA ASP A 82 12.24 4.74 -10.92
C ASP A 82 13.70 4.73 -10.48
N GLU A 83 13.97 4.99 -9.19
CA GLU A 83 15.34 4.95 -8.67
C GLU A 83 15.93 3.54 -8.68
N LEU A 84 15.11 2.54 -8.40
CA LEU A 84 15.54 1.15 -8.48
C LEU A 84 15.94 0.78 -9.92
N SER A 85 15.16 1.24 -10.90
CA SER A 85 15.45 1.02 -12.32
C SER A 85 16.71 1.78 -12.75
N SER A 86 16.91 3.01 -12.27
CA SER A 86 18.09 3.83 -12.60
C SER A 86 19.39 3.24 -12.05
N GLN A 87 19.35 2.64 -10.85
CA GLN A 87 20.53 2.04 -10.22
C GLN A 87 20.85 0.61 -10.70
N ALA A 88 19.91 -0.08 -11.37
CA ALA A 88 20.02 -1.49 -11.71
C ALA A 88 21.23 -1.82 -12.61
N GLU A 89 21.55 -0.95 -13.57
CA GLU A 89 22.70 -1.13 -14.47
C GLU A 89 24.03 -1.04 -13.72
N GLY A 90 24.10 -0.20 -12.67
CA GLY A 90 25.30 0.03 -11.86
C GLY A 90 25.52 -0.97 -10.73
N LEU A 91 24.59 -1.89 -10.50
CA LEU A 91 24.67 -2.86 -9.41
C LEU A 91 25.95 -3.71 -9.52
N SER A 92 26.75 -3.82 -8.46
CA SER A 92 27.98 -4.62 -8.48
C SER A 92 28.42 -4.93 -7.06
N SER A 93 29.05 -6.09 -6.85
CA SER A 93 29.66 -6.43 -5.56
C SER A 93 30.83 -5.53 -5.19
N GLN A 94 31.39 -4.82 -6.17
CA GLN A 94 32.51 -3.88 -5.97
C GLN A 94 32.05 -2.48 -5.57
N ASN A 95 30.79 -2.13 -5.80
CA ASN A 95 30.21 -0.83 -5.44
C ASN A 95 29.30 -0.98 -4.22
N ALA A 96 29.92 -1.02 -3.03
CA ALA A 96 29.23 -1.27 -1.77
C ALA A 96 28.18 -0.20 -1.44
N ASP A 97 28.44 1.06 -1.77
CA ASP A 97 27.52 2.17 -1.51
C ASP A 97 26.26 2.06 -2.37
N LEU A 98 26.41 1.82 -3.68
CA LEU A 98 25.28 1.60 -4.57
C LEU A 98 24.51 0.33 -4.19
N CYS A 99 25.20 -0.77 -3.86
CA CYS A 99 24.55 -2.00 -3.40
C CYS A 99 23.72 -1.74 -2.12
N THR A 100 24.26 -0.98 -1.17
CA THR A 100 23.54 -0.62 0.06
C THR A 100 22.34 0.27 -0.23
N SER A 101 22.49 1.30 -1.07
CA SER A 101 21.41 2.17 -1.54
C SER A 101 20.27 1.36 -2.19
N PHE A 102 20.63 0.47 -3.12
CA PHE A 102 19.70 -0.40 -3.83
C PHE A 102 18.93 -1.31 -2.87
N ARG A 103 19.62 -1.90 -1.89
CA ARG A 103 19.00 -2.72 -0.85
C ARG A 103 18.06 -1.91 0.03
N ASN A 104 18.41 -0.67 0.38
CA ASN A 104 17.54 0.22 1.14
C ASN A 104 16.26 0.57 0.38
N ILE A 105 16.33 0.77 -0.94
CA ILE A 105 15.15 1.01 -1.80
C ILE A 105 14.21 -0.19 -1.74
N LEU A 106 14.73 -1.40 -1.99
CA LEU A 106 13.94 -2.63 -1.92
C LEU A 106 13.30 -2.83 -0.54
N GLN A 107 14.06 -2.60 0.54
CA GLN A 107 13.52 -2.69 1.91
C GLN A 107 12.40 -1.67 2.16
N THR A 108 12.56 -0.44 1.66
CA THR A 108 11.54 0.61 1.75
C THR A 108 10.26 0.21 1.01
N MET A 109 10.38 -0.37 -0.18
CA MET A 109 9.24 -0.89 -0.93
C MET A 109 8.53 -2.04 -0.20
N VAL A 110 9.27 -2.97 0.43
CA VAL A 110 8.70 -4.03 1.27
C VAL A 110 7.89 -3.43 2.43
N GLN A 111 8.44 -2.42 3.11
CA GLN A 111 7.73 -1.74 4.20
C GLN A 111 6.45 -1.06 3.71
N LEU A 112 6.50 -0.40 2.55
CA LEU A 112 5.34 0.27 1.98
C LEU A 112 4.23 -0.73 1.60
N LEU A 113 4.58 -1.88 1.02
CA LEU A 113 3.63 -2.96 0.77
C LEU A 113 2.99 -3.44 2.07
N GLY A 114 3.78 -3.66 3.12
CA GLY A 114 3.28 -4.07 4.43
C GLY A 114 2.32 -3.06 5.06
N ILE A 115 2.60 -1.76 4.91
CA ILE A 115 1.69 -0.70 5.36
C ILE A 115 0.36 -0.75 4.59
N LEU A 116 0.42 -0.87 3.26
CA LEU A 116 -0.80 -1.01 2.43
C LEU A 116 -1.60 -2.27 2.81
N THR A 117 -0.92 -3.38 3.13
CA THR A 117 -1.56 -4.61 3.63
C THR A 117 -2.30 -4.32 4.93
N GLY A 118 -1.67 -3.57 5.84
CA GLY A 118 -2.28 -3.08 7.07
C GLY A 118 -3.54 -2.25 6.81
N CYS A 119 -3.48 -1.28 5.89
CA CYS A 119 -4.63 -0.46 5.51
C CYS A 119 -5.80 -1.32 5.03
N VAL A 120 -5.54 -2.24 4.10
CA VAL A 120 -6.57 -3.14 3.56
C VAL A 120 -7.16 -4.01 4.67
N ARG A 121 -6.32 -4.57 5.55
CA ARG A 121 -6.78 -5.39 6.68
C ARG A 121 -7.63 -4.59 7.67
N ASN A 122 -7.23 -3.36 8.00
CA ASN A 122 -7.98 -2.50 8.91
C ASN A 122 -9.37 -2.19 8.34
N ILE A 123 -9.44 -1.88 7.05
CA ILE A 123 -10.71 -1.63 6.35
C ILE A 123 -11.55 -2.91 6.30
N SER A 124 -10.94 -4.04 6.00
CA SER A 124 -11.64 -5.34 6.06
C SER A 124 -12.09 -5.71 7.48
N ALA A 125 -11.54 -5.12 8.54
CA ALA A 125 -11.96 -5.41 9.91
C ALA A 125 -13.15 -4.56 10.37
N LEU A 126 -13.52 -3.52 9.61
CA LEU A 126 -14.69 -2.70 9.92
C LEU A 126 -15.96 -3.54 9.69
N GLU A 127 -16.81 -3.61 10.72
CA GLU A 127 -18.06 -4.38 10.69
C GLU A 127 -19.22 -3.67 9.97
N GLU A 128 -19.09 -2.35 9.76
CA GLU A 128 -20.12 -1.56 9.10
C GLU A 128 -20.06 -1.73 7.57
N THR A 129 -21.23 -1.91 6.95
CA THR A 129 -21.38 -1.96 5.48
C THR A 129 -20.84 -0.69 4.87
N MET A 130 -19.67 -0.78 4.22
CA MET A 130 -19.02 0.36 3.60
C MET A 130 -19.47 0.49 2.15
N ALA A 131 -20.15 1.58 1.83
CA ALA A 131 -20.42 1.92 0.45
C ALA A 131 -19.10 2.05 -0.32
N MET A 132 -19.00 1.36 -1.46
CA MET A 132 -17.78 1.29 -2.28
C MET A 132 -17.25 2.69 -2.65
N GLU A 133 -18.16 3.65 -2.80
CA GLU A 133 -17.90 5.06 -3.06
C GLU A 133 -16.92 5.71 -2.07
N ASN A 134 -16.89 5.23 -0.82
CA ASN A 134 -16.05 5.79 0.23
C ASN A 134 -14.62 5.24 0.21
N ILE A 135 -14.37 4.07 -0.39
CA ILE A 135 -13.06 3.39 -0.28
C ILE A 135 -12.36 3.15 -1.62
N HIS A 136 -12.93 3.54 -2.76
CA HIS A 136 -12.35 3.25 -4.09
C HIS A 136 -10.89 3.67 -4.27
N SER A 137 -10.43 4.69 -3.55
CA SER A 137 -9.03 5.13 -3.57
C SER A 137 -8.08 4.01 -3.17
N LEU A 138 -8.44 3.18 -2.18
CA LEU A 138 -7.58 2.09 -1.71
C LEU A 138 -7.45 0.95 -2.72
N PRO A 139 -8.51 0.29 -3.22
CA PRO A 139 -8.36 -0.74 -4.23
C PRO A 139 -7.61 -0.25 -5.46
N PHE A 140 -7.86 0.99 -5.91
CA PHE A 140 -7.15 1.56 -7.05
C PHE A 140 -5.64 1.71 -6.79
N SER A 141 -5.27 2.34 -5.67
CA SER A 141 -3.87 2.50 -5.27
C SER A 141 -3.15 1.17 -5.08
N VAL A 142 -3.81 0.19 -4.44
CA VAL A 142 -3.24 -1.15 -4.22
C VAL A 142 -3.05 -1.90 -5.53
N VAL A 143 -4.05 -1.88 -6.43
CA VAL A 143 -3.93 -2.51 -7.75
C VAL A 143 -2.78 -1.90 -8.55
N HIS A 144 -2.59 -0.58 -8.48
CA HIS A 144 -1.46 0.09 -9.12
C HIS A 144 -0.12 -0.45 -8.61
N VAL A 145 0.09 -0.40 -7.29
CA VAL A 145 1.34 -0.85 -6.65
C VAL A 145 1.62 -2.33 -6.93
N LEU A 146 0.60 -3.19 -6.85
CA LEU A 146 0.71 -4.61 -7.16
C LEU A 146 1.11 -4.84 -8.62
N LYS A 147 0.46 -4.14 -9.56
CA LYS A 147 0.77 -4.24 -10.98
C LYS A 147 2.22 -3.83 -11.24
N SER A 148 2.68 -2.72 -10.69
CA SER A 148 4.05 -2.25 -10.84
C SER A 148 5.06 -3.23 -10.24
N THR A 149 4.77 -3.76 -9.04
CA THR A 149 5.65 -4.74 -8.37
C THR A 149 5.74 -6.05 -9.14
N PHE A 150 4.61 -6.62 -9.59
CA PHE A 150 4.64 -7.87 -10.35
C PHE A 150 5.25 -7.70 -11.75
N THR A 151 5.09 -6.54 -12.37
CA THR A 151 5.78 -6.22 -13.64
C THR A 151 7.28 -6.20 -13.42
N HIS A 152 7.75 -5.49 -12.38
CA HIS A 152 9.16 -5.50 -11.99
C HIS A 152 9.69 -6.92 -11.76
N CYS A 153 8.96 -7.72 -10.98
CA CYS A 153 9.35 -9.09 -10.68
C CYS A 153 9.45 -9.98 -11.91
N LYS A 154 8.63 -9.72 -12.94
CA LYS A 154 8.66 -10.44 -14.21
C LYS A 154 9.91 -10.12 -15.02
N ASP A 155 10.37 -8.88 -14.96
CA ASP A 155 11.47 -8.38 -15.79
C ASP A 155 12.84 -8.45 -15.06
N ILE A 156 12.88 -8.98 -13.82
CA ILE A 156 14.09 -9.07 -12.97
C ILE A 156 15.32 -9.65 -13.70
N GLU A 157 15.19 -10.72 -14.49
CA GLU A 157 16.38 -11.30 -15.14
C GLU A 157 17.03 -10.31 -16.11
N THR A 158 16.20 -9.54 -16.82
CA THR A 158 16.66 -8.50 -17.76
C THR A 158 17.16 -7.25 -17.05
N VAL A 159 16.49 -6.85 -15.96
CA VAL A 159 16.83 -5.63 -15.20
C VAL A 159 18.14 -5.79 -14.43
N TYR A 160 18.40 -6.98 -13.86
CA TYR A 160 19.54 -7.19 -12.96
C TYR A 160 20.78 -7.78 -13.65
N SER A 161 20.69 -8.17 -14.93
CA SER A 161 21.81 -8.65 -15.76
C SER A 161 22.70 -9.70 -15.06
N GLY A 162 22.09 -10.70 -14.43
CA GLY A 162 22.81 -11.78 -13.72
C GLY A 162 23.29 -11.44 -12.29
N ARG A 163 23.01 -10.24 -11.80
CA ARG A 163 23.43 -9.75 -10.47
C ARG A 163 22.36 -9.90 -9.38
N LEU A 164 21.31 -10.66 -9.70
CA LEU A 164 20.17 -10.94 -8.82
C LEU A 164 20.59 -11.46 -7.44
N HIS A 165 21.65 -12.28 -7.39
CA HIS A 165 22.15 -12.88 -6.15
C HIS A 165 22.48 -11.87 -5.05
N LEU A 166 22.81 -10.62 -5.41
CA LEU A 166 23.14 -9.55 -4.46
C LEU A 166 21.94 -9.06 -3.64
N VAL A 167 20.72 -9.29 -4.13
CA VAL A 167 19.48 -8.74 -3.55
C VAL A 167 18.31 -9.73 -3.55
N SER A 168 18.60 -11.00 -3.81
CA SER A 168 17.60 -12.07 -3.98
C SER A 168 16.69 -12.23 -2.75
N ASP A 169 17.24 -12.08 -1.55
CA ASP A 169 16.52 -12.14 -0.27
C ASP A 169 15.45 -11.04 -0.16
N LEU A 170 15.80 -9.82 -0.59
CA LEU A 170 14.88 -8.67 -0.56
C LEU A 170 13.83 -8.77 -1.65
N LEU A 171 14.17 -9.26 -2.83
CA LEU A 171 13.20 -9.48 -3.91
C LEU A 171 12.19 -10.58 -3.57
N GLN A 172 12.64 -11.64 -2.88
CA GLN A 172 11.73 -12.65 -2.33
C GLN A 172 10.80 -12.05 -1.27
N SER A 173 11.32 -11.17 -0.41
CA SER A 173 10.52 -10.46 0.59
C SER A 173 9.49 -9.54 -0.06
N LEU A 174 9.90 -8.80 -1.10
CA LEU A 174 9.03 -7.93 -1.89
C LEU A 174 7.89 -8.72 -2.54
N PHE A 175 8.22 -9.83 -3.20
CA PHE A 175 7.22 -10.69 -3.84
C PHE A 175 6.23 -11.28 -2.82
N ARG A 176 6.73 -11.74 -1.67
CA ARG A 176 5.89 -12.27 -0.59
C ARG A 176 4.92 -11.22 -0.06
N GLU A 177 5.40 -10.01 0.19
CA GLU A 177 4.57 -8.94 0.71
C GLU A 177 3.54 -8.48 -0.32
N ALA A 178 3.90 -8.42 -1.60
CA ALA A 178 2.97 -8.14 -2.69
C ALA A 178 1.87 -9.21 -2.78
N TYR A 179 2.22 -10.49 -2.63
CA TYR A 179 1.22 -11.57 -2.61
C TYR A 179 0.30 -11.50 -1.39
N SER A 180 0.85 -11.16 -0.22
CA SER A 180 0.07 -10.91 1.00
C SER A 180 -0.94 -9.78 0.79
N LEU A 181 -0.48 -8.64 0.25
CA LEU A 181 -1.32 -7.50 -0.09
C LEU A 181 -2.42 -7.87 -1.09
N GLN A 182 -2.06 -8.62 -2.14
CA GLN A 182 -3.02 -9.11 -3.13
C GLN A 182 -4.11 -9.97 -2.46
N LYS A 183 -3.73 -10.90 -1.58
CA LYS A 183 -4.69 -11.76 -0.87
C LYS A 183 -5.66 -10.93 -0.02
N GLN A 184 -5.14 -9.98 0.76
CA GLN A 184 -5.98 -9.11 1.58
C GLN A 184 -6.93 -8.25 0.72
N LEU A 185 -6.46 -7.77 -0.43
CA LEU A 185 -7.31 -7.00 -1.35
C LEU A 185 -8.43 -7.86 -1.92
N MET A 186 -8.14 -9.10 -2.32
CA MET A 186 -9.16 -10.02 -2.81
C MET A 186 -10.22 -10.31 -1.75
N GLU A 187 -9.81 -10.54 -0.50
CA GLU A 187 -10.74 -10.73 0.62
C GLU A 187 -11.63 -9.50 0.86
N LEU A 188 -11.09 -8.29 0.73
CA LEU A 188 -11.88 -7.04 0.82
C LEU A 188 -12.91 -6.95 -0.32
N LEU A 189 -12.48 -7.20 -1.56
CA LEU A 189 -13.35 -7.13 -2.74
C LEU A 189 -14.48 -8.17 -2.69
N ASP A 190 -14.18 -9.38 -2.24
CA ASP A 190 -15.18 -10.44 -2.09
C ASP A 190 -16.29 -10.04 -1.10
N ARG A 191 -15.94 -9.36 0.01
CA ARG A 191 -16.92 -8.83 0.97
C ARG A 191 -17.82 -7.75 0.36
N ILE A 192 -17.22 -6.78 -0.34
CA ILE A 192 -17.97 -5.71 -1.00
C ILE A 192 -18.94 -6.29 -2.04
N VAL A 193 -18.51 -7.28 -2.82
CA VAL A 193 -19.38 -7.93 -3.82
C VAL A 193 -20.53 -8.68 -3.14
N LEU A 194 -20.28 -9.39 -2.04
CA LEU A 194 -21.33 -10.09 -1.30
C LEU A 194 -22.38 -9.12 -0.75
N GLU A 195 -21.97 -7.98 -0.21
CA GLU A 195 -22.87 -6.93 0.29
C GLU A 195 -23.79 -6.36 -0.80
N LEU A 196 -23.27 -6.15 -2.01
CA LEU A 196 -24.06 -5.67 -3.16
C LEU A 196 -25.04 -6.72 -3.72
N THR A 197 -24.85 -7.99 -3.37
CA THR A 197 -25.71 -9.11 -3.82
C THR A 197 -26.70 -9.58 -2.76
N ALA A 198 -26.66 -9.00 -1.55
CA ALA A 198 -27.67 -9.24 -0.54
C ALA A 198 -29.05 -8.74 -1.02
N PRO A 199 -30.13 -9.50 -0.83
CA PRO A 199 -31.42 -9.17 -1.40
C PRO A 199 -32.06 -8.04 -0.59
N GLU A 200 -31.76 -6.80 -0.94
CA GLU A 200 -32.69 -5.70 -0.69
C GLU A 200 -33.67 -5.66 -1.86
N GLU A 201 -34.97 -5.71 -1.54
CA GLU A 201 -36.10 -5.74 -2.45
C GLU A 201 -36.23 -4.45 -3.29
N GLU A 202 -35.18 -3.95 -3.95
CA GLU A 202 -35.29 -2.85 -4.92
C GLU A 202 -34.05 -2.68 -5.82
N ILE A 203 -33.59 -3.74 -6.50
CA ILE A 203 -32.64 -3.59 -7.64
C ILE A 203 -33.27 -4.10 -8.94
N VAL A 204 -34.48 -3.62 -9.23
CA VAL A 204 -35.04 -3.62 -10.59
C VAL A 204 -34.65 -2.30 -11.25
N GLY A 205 -33.35 -2.14 -11.57
CA GLY A 205 -32.85 -0.91 -12.19
C GLY A 205 -31.46 -0.99 -12.82
N MET A 206 -30.61 -1.96 -12.45
CA MET A 206 -29.28 -2.12 -13.05
C MET A 206 -29.07 -3.47 -13.77
N VAL A 207 -30.15 -4.20 -14.09
CA VAL A 207 -30.08 -5.47 -14.85
C VAL A 207 -30.79 -5.44 -16.20
N THR A 208 -31.48 -4.34 -16.57
CA THR A 208 -32.15 -4.21 -17.87
C THR A 208 -31.55 -3.12 -18.74
N GLY A 209 -30.22 -3.10 -18.84
CA GLY A 209 -29.48 -2.36 -19.85
C GLY A 209 -28.58 -3.29 -20.63
N LYS A 210 -29.14 -3.96 -21.64
CA LYS A 210 -28.38 -4.73 -22.63
C LYS A 210 -27.24 -3.87 -23.21
N ASN A 211 -26.02 -4.08 -22.74
CA ASN A 211 -24.82 -4.04 -23.58
C ASN A 211 -23.68 -4.77 -22.87
N SER A 212 -23.44 -5.97 -23.38
CA SER A 212 -22.31 -6.84 -23.12
C SER A 212 -20.96 -6.11 -23.06
N SER A 213 -20.26 -6.23 -21.93
CA SER A 213 -18.80 -6.18 -21.85
C SER A 213 -18.33 -6.88 -20.58
N PRO A 214 -17.66 -8.05 -20.67
CA PRO A 214 -17.06 -8.70 -19.50
C PRO A 214 -15.72 -8.02 -19.19
N LYS A 215 -15.73 -6.92 -18.43
CA LYS A 215 -14.51 -6.19 -18.05
C LYS A 215 -14.12 -6.30 -16.58
N CYS A 216 -14.77 -7.16 -15.80
CA CYS A 216 -14.31 -7.54 -14.45
C CYS A 216 -13.79 -8.98 -14.43
N LYS A 217 -12.78 -9.27 -15.26
CA LYS A 217 -11.83 -10.35 -15.01
C LYS A 217 -10.49 -9.69 -14.66
N PHE A 218 -10.34 -9.26 -13.42
CA PHE A 218 -9.01 -8.95 -12.89
C PHE A 218 -8.26 -10.29 -12.73
N ILE A 219 -7.60 -10.70 -13.81
CA ILE A 219 -6.64 -11.80 -13.80
C ILE A 219 -5.36 -11.25 -13.18
N ILE A 220 -5.24 -11.32 -11.85
CA ILE A 220 -3.92 -11.38 -11.20
C ILE A 220 -3.62 -12.85 -10.97
N CYS A 221 -3.39 -13.57 -12.08
CA CYS A 221 -2.91 -14.95 -12.04
C CYS A 221 -1.39 -14.92 -12.26
N SER A 222 -0.66 -14.50 -11.24
CA SER A 222 0.80 -14.53 -11.24
C SER A 222 1.25 -15.93 -10.82
N ARG A 223 1.45 -16.85 -11.78
CA ARG A 223 2.42 -17.94 -11.56
C ARG A 223 3.79 -17.26 -11.45
N GLY A 224 4.29 -17.13 -10.23
CA GLY A 224 5.60 -16.53 -9.96
C GLY A 224 6.75 -17.35 -10.57
N PRO A 225 7.88 -16.72 -10.92
CA PRO A 225 9.07 -17.40 -11.45
C PRO A 225 9.85 -18.20 -10.40
N PHE A 226 9.51 -18.10 -9.11
CA PHE A 226 10.18 -18.83 -8.04
C PHE A 226 9.48 -20.17 -7.77
N SER A 227 9.68 -21.14 -8.66
CA SER A 227 9.52 -22.56 -8.33
C SER A 227 10.93 -23.13 -8.19
N PHE A 228 11.27 -23.61 -6.99
CA PHE A 228 12.51 -24.36 -6.73
C PHE A 228 12.59 -25.62 -7.59
#